data_AF-A0A3A0CNN8-F1
#
_entry.id   AF-A0A3A0CNN8-F1
#
_cell.length_a   1.000
_cell.length_b   1.000
_cell.length_c   1.000
_cell.angle_alpha   90.00
_cell.angle_beta   90.00
_cell.angle_gamma   90.00
#
_symmetry.space_group_name_H-M   'P 1'
#
loop_
_entity.id
_entity.type
_entity.pdbx_description
1 polymer ?
#
loop_
_entity_poly.entity_id
_entity_poly.type
_entity_poly.pdbx_seq_one_letter_code
_entity_poly.pdbx_strand_id
1 'polypeptide(L)'
;MKNRFPTFLEGIGMTRHPARLLIAFLAALGAAAFPAAVPVPAQQGGDYREALGDADPGVVDSWEGEIDVRLGLLSSAYGLDADTEAALRAEMNARLVSQIEYERMMNAEMQKLAAEIQAAGVAFEDEENPLVIKYNEAFLSLTRGMPLDEAQVAEWLDARVPSEVAQEGRSRLNELITRRFTVMATQMEDTNLLSGKKATLSQEALQMTAQESPIHSRPMPPGDLAEAVEAQDRVDRLQRYSDPGRPKRRSEQADAAAAVPVIAAPAVSEPPPVQVVAQPAAAPAAPPVAPSPPRPAIQPPADSKAAAAPPKAPEAAKLPPVQPAPPLDEWEKHMLATADKYGFDQAQLTNARSVLSDLRRRAYQYQASRAEDYARAELQTDPKVRSEQLKALNKPLDALFEELKQRLESLPTQAQKQRAGARPPAKK
;
A
#
# COMPACT_ATOMS: atom_id res chain seq x y z
N MET A 1 -54.60 -32.80 36.34
CA MET A 1 -55.07 -31.40 36.28
C MET A 1 -54.43 -30.64 37.43
N LYS A 2 -53.89 -29.44 37.14
CA LYS A 2 -53.10 -28.54 38.01
C LYS A 2 -51.69 -29.06 38.35
N ASN A 3 -50.68 -28.40 37.76
CA ASN A 3 -49.39 -28.16 38.40
C ASN A 3 -48.84 -26.81 37.90
N ARG A 4 -48.61 -25.92 38.85
CA ARG A 4 -47.83 -24.68 38.74
C ARG A 4 -46.37 -25.01 39.06
N PHE A 5 -45.43 -24.46 38.30
CA PHE A 5 -44.04 -24.12 38.70
C PHE A 5 -43.49 -23.10 37.67
N PRO A 6 -42.43 -22.33 37.98
CA PRO A 6 -42.47 -20.88 37.92
C PRO A 6 -41.43 -20.29 36.96
N THR A 7 -41.62 -19.01 36.70
CA THR A 7 -40.67 -18.05 36.16
C THR A 7 -39.31 -18.12 36.88
N PHE A 8 -38.23 -18.34 36.13
CA PHE A 8 -36.87 -17.98 36.54
C PHE A 8 -35.99 -17.76 35.29
N LEU A 9 -35.16 -16.71 35.37
CA LEU A 9 -34.09 -16.28 34.45
C LEU A 9 -34.45 -15.22 33.39
N GLU A 10 -34.64 -14.00 33.89
CA GLU A 10 -33.89 -12.85 33.37
C GLU A 10 -32.38 -13.07 33.52
N GLY A 11 -31.60 -12.59 32.54
CA GLY A 11 -30.23 -12.17 32.77
C GLY A 11 -29.13 -12.93 32.04
N ILE A 12 -29.09 -12.88 30.71
CA ILE A 12 -27.84 -12.71 29.94
C ILE A 12 -28.15 -11.82 28.74
N GLY A 13 -27.79 -10.54 28.85
CA GLY A 13 -27.66 -9.65 27.71
C GLY A 13 -26.45 -10.07 26.89
N MET A 14 -26.66 -10.93 25.90
CA MET A 14 -25.71 -11.12 24.80
C MET A 14 -26.06 -10.12 23.71
N THR A 15 -25.23 -9.10 23.59
CA THR A 15 -25.11 -8.23 22.42
C THR A 15 -25.00 -9.10 21.17
N ARG A 16 -25.96 -8.91 20.26
CA ARG A 16 -25.97 -9.58 18.95
C ARG A 16 -24.77 -9.09 18.15
N HIS A 17 -23.85 -9.99 17.82
CA HIS A 17 -22.80 -9.78 16.83
C HIS A 17 -23.39 -9.74 15.40
N PRO A 18 -23.14 -8.71 14.59
CA PRO A 18 -23.29 -8.78 13.13
C PRO A 18 -21.91 -9.01 12.50
N ALA A 19 -21.45 -10.27 12.49
CA ALA A 19 -20.26 -10.66 11.72
C ALA A 19 -20.51 -11.90 10.83
N ARG A 20 -21.74 -12.40 10.78
CA ARG A 20 -22.08 -13.66 10.09
C ARG A 20 -22.85 -13.52 8.78
N LEU A 21 -23.16 -12.30 8.34
CA LEU A 21 -24.01 -12.08 7.17
C LEU A 21 -23.26 -11.85 5.84
N LEU A 22 -21.92 -11.77 5.85
CA LEU A 22 -21.14 -11.50 4.64
C LEU A 22 -20.75 -12.76 3.84
N ILE A 23 -20.90 -13.96 4.40
CA ILE A 23 -20.49 -15.23 3.75
C ILE A 23 -21.69 -15.95 3.08
N ALA A 24 -22.93 -15.62 3.44
CA ALA A 24 -24.11 -16.38 2.98
C ALA A 24 -24.82 -15.80 1.73
N PHE A 25 -24.41 -14.64 1.20
CA PHE A 25 -25.16 -13.92 0.16
C PHE A 25 -24.61 -14.07 -1.28
N LEU A 26 -23.75 -15.06 -1.52
CA LEU A 26 -23.10 -15.27 -2.83
C LEU A 26 -23.84 -16.22 -3.79
N ALA A 27 -25.01 -16.77 -3.43
CA ALA A 27 -25.61 -17.90 -4.19
C ALA A 27 -26.98 -17.66 -4.86
N ALA A 28 -27.62 -16.49 -4.72
CA ALA A 28 -28.91 -16.28 -5.39
C ALA A 28 -29.22 -14.80 -5.63
N LEU A 29 -29.10 -14.34 -6.88
CA LEU A 29 -29.89 -13.22 -7.42
C LEU A 29 -29.75 -13.16 -8.96
N GLY A 30 -30.90 -13.02 -9.61
CA GLY A 30 -31.09 -13.21 -11.05
C GLY A 30 -30.46 -12.12 -11.93
N ALA A 31 -30.33 -12.47 -13.21
CA ALA A 31 -29.78 -11.65 -14.27
C ALA A 31 -30.56 -10.36 -14.47
N ALA A 32 -30.09 -9.25 -13.89
CA ALA A 32 -30.43 -7.92 -14.38
C ALA A 32 -29.64 -7.69 -15.68
N ALA A 33 -30.35 -7.39 -16.77
CA ALA A 33 -29.74 -7.05 -18.05
C ALA A 33 -29.09 -5.66 -17.93
N PHE A 34 -27.80 -5.63 -17.59
CA PHE A 34 -26.99 -4.42 -17.71
C PHE A 34 -26.88 -4.04 -19.19
N PRO A 35 -26.81 -2.74 -19.53
CA PRO A 35 -26.40 -2.35 -20.87
C PRO A 35 -25.04 -2.99 -21.12
N ALA A 36 -24.99 -3.95 -22.05
CA ALA A 36 -23.74 -4.60 -22.43
C ALA A 36 -22.76 -3.47 -22.76
N ALA A 37 -21.69 -3.36 -21.97
CA ALA A 37 -20.61 -2.44 -22.25
C ALA A 37 -20.21 -2.71 -23.69
N VAL A 38 -20.46 -1.74 -24.58
CA VAL A 38 -20.13 -1.87 -25.99
C VAL A 38 -18.64 -2.17 -26.01
N PRO A 39 -18.20 -3.34 -26.52
CA PRO A 39 -16.79 -3.67 -26.53
C PRO A 39 -16.10 -2.58 -27.33
N VAL A 40 -15.33 -1.73 -26.64
CA VAL A 40 -14.46 -0.78 -27.30
C VAL A 40 -13.50 -1.64 -28.11
N PRO A 41 -13.50 -1.55 -29.45
CA PRO A 41 -12.60 -2.37 -30.25
C PRO A 41 -11.19 -2.09 -29.77
N ALA A 42 -10.49 -3.14 -29.34
CA ALA A 42 -9.11 -3.03 -28.87
C ALA A 42 -8.31 -2.27 -29.94
N GLN A 43 -7.95 -1.02 -29.66
CA GLN A 43 -7.06 -0.25 -30.52
C GLN A 43 -5.71 -0.96 -30.48
N GLN A 44 -5.45 -1.77 -31.50
CA GLN A 44 -4.19 -2.48 -31.65
C GLN A 44 -3.05 -1.45 -31.81
N GLY A 45 -2.29 -1.24 -30.72
CA GLY A 45 -1.00 -0.55 -30.76
C GLY A 45 -0.98 0.93 -30.39
N GLY A 46 -2.09 1.50 -29.88
CA GLY A 46 -2.04 2.82 -29.24
C GLY A 46 -1.42 2.74 -27.85
N ASP A 47 -0.63 3.74 -27.46
CA ASP A 47 -0.20 3.88 -26.06
C ASP A 47 -1.45 4.17 -25.22
N TYR A 48 -1.91 3.21 -24.42
CA TYR A 48 -3.09 3.37 -23.56
C TYR A 48 -2.95 4.59 -22.62
N ARG A 49 -1.71 5.03 -22.35
CA ARG A 49 -1.45 6.25 -21.58
C ARG A 49 -1.87 7.52 -22.29
N GLU A 50 -1.87 7.54 -23.62
CA GLU A 50 -2.40 8.66 -24.39
C GLU A 50 -3.93 8.72 -24.27
N ALA A 51 -4.59 7.56 -24.31
CA ALA A 51 -6.05 7.45 -24.14
C ALA A 51 -6.53 7.79 -22.71
N LEU A 52 -5.65 7.68 -21.72
CA LEU A 52 -5.92 8.05 -20.33
C LEU A 52 -6.01 9.56 -20.09
N GLY A 53 -5.55 10.39 -21.04
CA GLY A 53 -5.69 11.85 -21.00
C GLY A 53 -5.20 12.47 -19.69
N ASP A 54 -6.06 13.25 -19.04
CA ASP A 54 -5.78 13.95 -17.77
C ASP A 54 -6.01 13.07 -16.52
N ALA A 55 -5.96 11.75 -16.63
CA ALA A 55 -6.03 10.88 -15.45
C ALA A 55 -4.86 11.17 -14.49
N ASP A 56 -5.16 11.21 -13.19
CA ASP A 56 -4.14 11.39 -12.16
C ASP A 56 -3.09 10.26 -12.26
N PRO A 57 -1.79 10.57 -12.41
CA PRO A 57 -0.76 9.55 -12.56
C PRO A 57 -0.72 8.54 -11.42
N GLY A 58 -1.02 8.94 -10.19
CA GLY A 58 -1.08 8.04 -9.04
C GLY A 58 -2.24 7.05 -9.12
N VAL A 59 -3.36 7.44 -9.71
CA VAL A 59 -4.50 6.53 -9.97
C VAL A 59 -4.11 5.51 -11.05
N VAL A 60 -3.43 5.95 -12.11
CA VAL A 60 -2.95 5.05 -13.17
C VAL A 60 -1.93 4.06 -12.61
N ASP A 61 -0.93 4.53 -11.86
CA ASP A 61 0.09 3.69 -11.23
C ASP A 61 -0.54 2.67 -10.25
N SER A 62 -1.54 3.08 -9.48
CA SER A 62 -2.28 2.19 -8.58
C SER A 62 -2.99 1.07 -9.34
N TRP A 63 -3.63 1.40 -10.46
CA TRP A 63 -4.31 0.42 -11.29
C TRP A 63 -3.35 -0.51 -12.05
N GLU A 64 -2.21 -0.01 -12.52
CA GLU A 64 -1.15 -0.86 -13.09
C GLU A 64 -0.65 -1.87 -12.05
N GLY A 65 -0.51 -1.46 -10.79
CA GLY A 65 -0.22 -2.37 -9.68
C GLY A 65 -1.29 -3.44 -9.45
N GLU A 66 -2.57 -3.06 -9.51
CA GLU A 66 -3.69 -4.01 -9.40
C GLU A 66 -3.75 -4.97 -10.60
N ILE A 67 -3.44 -4.50 -11.81
CA ILE A 67 -3.33 -5.34 -13.01
C ILE A 67 -2.24 -6.39 -12.82
N ASP A 68 -1.06 -6.01 -12.30
CA ASP A 68 0.02 -6.96 -12.03
C ASP A 68 -0.38 -8.03 -11.01
N VAL A 69 -1.12 -7.66 -9.95
CA VAL A 69 -1.63 -8.62 -8.95
C VAL A 69 -2.62 -9.59 -9.59
N ARG A 70 -3.60 -9.09 -10.34
CA ARG A 70 -4.62 -9.92 -11.03
C ARG A 70 -4.00 -10.80 -12.10
N LEU A 71 -3.03 -10.29 -12.85
CA LEU A 71 -2.28 -11.06 -13.84
C LEU A 71 -1.57 -12.25 -13.17
N GLY A 72 -0.90 -12.02 -12.03
CA GLY A 72 -0.25 -13.10 -11.28
C GLY A 72 -1.24 -14.14 -10.75
N LEU A 73 -2.41 -13.69 -10.26
CA LEU A 73 -3.48 -14.58 -9.80
C LEU A 73 -4.03 -15.45 -10.94
N LEU A 74 -4.38 -14.84 -12.07
CA LEU A 74 -4.96 -15.52 -13.23
C LEU A 74 -3.94 -16.41 -13.95
N SER A 75 -2.70 -15.94 -14.11
CA SER A 75 -1.61 -16.73 -14.69
C SER A 75 -1.36 -18.00 -13.86
N SER A 76 -1.30 -17.87 -12.54
CA SER A 76 -1.16 -19.01 -11.63
C SER A 76 -2.38 -19.95 -11.64
N ALA A 77 -3.61 -19.41 -11.74
CA ALA A 77 -4.82 -20.21 -11.72
C ALA A 77 -4.96 -21.06 -13.00
N TYR A 78 -4.74 -20.44 -14.17
CA TYR A 78 -4.94 -21.08 -15.48
C TYR A 78 -3.68 -21.78 -16.02
N GLY A 79 -2.51 -21.58 -15.39
CA GLY A 79 -1.25 -22.12 -15.90
C GLY A 79 -0.89 -21.56 -17.27
N LEU A 80 -1.00 -20.23 -17.42
CA LEU A 80 -0.82 -19.56 -18.70
C LEU A 80 0.64 -19.63 -19.17
N ASP A 81 0.82 -19.81 -20.47
CA ASP A 81 2.12 -19.60 -21.12
C ASP A 81 2.41 -18.10 -21.29
N ALA A 82 3.66 -17.78 -21.68
CA ALA A 82 4.12 -16.40 -21.80
C ALA A 82 3.36 -15.58 -22.86
N ASP A 83 2.92 -16.21 -23.95
CA ASP A 83 2.19 -15.51 -25.02
C ASP A 83 0.76 -15.19 -24.55
N THR A 84 0.10 -16.15 -23.89
CA THR A 84 -1.23 -15.97 -23.32
C THR A 84 -1.22 -14.97 -22.16
N GLU A 85 -0.18 -14.98 -21.32
CA GLU A 85 0.00 -13.98 -20.25
C GLU A 85 0.21 -12.57 -20.82
N ALA A 86 1.01 -12.42 -21.88
CA ALA A 86 1.20 -11.15 -22.55
C ALA A 86 -0.11 -10.62 -23.17
N ALA A 87 -0.90 -11.51 -23.79
CA ALA A 87 -2.22 -11.16 -24.32
C ALA A 87 -3.20 -10.74 -23.22
N LEU A 88 -3.20 -11.43 -22.07
CA LEU A 88 -4.03 -11.08 -20.91
C LEU A 88 -3.64 -9.70 -20.35
N ARG A 89 -2.35 -9.41 -20.19
CA ARG A 89 -1.89 -8.09 -19.76
C ARG A 89 -2.33 -6.99 -20.73
N ALA A 90 -2.20 -7.23 -22.05
CA ALA A 90 -2.62 -6.27 -23.06
C ALA A 90 -4.13 -5.99 -22.99
N GLU A 91 -4.96 -7.02 -22.80
CA GLU A 91 -6.40 -6.88 -22.59
C GLU A 91 -6.71 -6.05 -21.34
N MET A 92 -6.09 -6.35 -20.21
CA MET A 92 -6.32 -5.62 -18.97
C MET A 92 -5.91 -4.14 -19.09
N ASN A 93 -4.79 -3.86 -19.75
CA ASN A 93 -4.37 -2.48 -20.04
C ASN A 93 -5.37 -1.78 -20.98
N ALA A 94 -5.94 -2.48 -21.96
CA ALA A 94 -6.96 -1.91 -22.83
C ALA A 94 -8.25 -1.54 -22.06
N ARG A 95 -8.60 -2.30 -21.01
CA ARG A 95 -9.75 -2.02 -20.14
C ARG A 95 -9.51 -0.90 -19.14
N LEU A 96 -8.27 -0.46 -18.95
CA LEU A 96 -7.91 0.52 -17.92
C LEU A 96 -8.59 1.87 -18.11
N VAL A 97 -8.73 2.34 -19.36
CA VAL A 97 -9.43 3.60 -19.67
C VAL A 97 -10.88 3.53 -19.19
N SER A 98 -11.59 2.47 -19.59
CA SER A 98 -12.97 2.22 -19.15
C SER A 98 -13.07 2.03 -17.64
N GLN A 99 -12.07 1.41 -17.01
CA GLN A 99 -12.03 1.22 -15.56
C GLN A 99 -11.99 2.56 -14.81
N ILE A 100 -11.16 3.51 -15.26
CA ILE A 100 -11.06 4.83 -14.62
C ILE A 100 -12.34 5.64 -14.82
N GLU A 101 -12.92 5.62 -16.02
CA GLU A 101 -14.21 6.27 -16.28
C GLU A 101 -15.32 5.67 -15.42
N TYR A 102 -15.32 4.34 -15.30
CA TYR A 102 -16.27 3.61 -14.46
C TYR A 102 -16.15 3.99 -12.98
N GLU A 103 -14.93 4.10 -12.45
CA GLU A 103 -14.72 4.56 -11.07
C GLU A 103 -15.22 5.98 -10.84
N ARG A 104 -14.98 6.91 -11.78
CA ARG A 104 -15.49 8.27 -11.69
C ARG A 104 -17.02 8.28 -11.62
N MET A 105 -17.66 7.50 -12.48
CA MET A 105 -19.12 7.35 -12.49
C MET A 105 -19.63 6.72 -11.18
N MET A 106 -19.02 5.61 -10.75
CA MET A 106 -19.37 4.93 -9.51
C MET A 106 -19.24 5.87 -8.32
N ASN A 107 -18.12 6.58 -8.18
CA ASN A 107 -17.90 7.54 -7.10
C ASN A 107 -18.94 8.67 -7.12
N ALA A 108 -19.28 9.20 -8.28
CA ALA A 108 -20.31 10.24 -8.40
C ALA A 108 -21.70 9.73 -7.96
N GLU A 109 -22.10 8.52 -8.37
CA GLU A 109 -23.38 7.94 -7.97
C GLU A 109 -23.42 7.61 -6.47
N MET A 110 -22.33 7.05 -5.92
CA MET A 110 -22.24 6.76 -4.47
C MET A 110 -22.26 8.04 -3.64
N GLN A 111 -21.58 9.11 -4.08
CA GLN A 111 -21.63 10.43 -3.41
C GLN A 111 -23.04 11.02 -3.43
N LYS A 112 -23.75 10.89 -4.55
CA LYS A 112 -25.15 11.35 -4.67
C LYS A 112 -26.07 10.61 -3.69
N LEU A 113 -26.01 9.28 -3.65
CA LEU A 113 -26.81 8.48 -2.71
C LEU A 113 -26.44 8.76 -1.25
N ALA A 114 -25.16 8.98 -0.96
CA ALA A 114 -24.71 9.39 0.37
C ALA A 114 -25.29 10.75 0.78
N ALA A 115 -25.32 11.72 -0.14
CA ALA A 115 -25.93 13.02 0.11
C ALA A 115 -27.46 12.92 0.32
N GLU A 116 -28.16 12.01 -0.37
CA GLU A 116 -29.58 11.72 -0.13
C GLU A 116 -29.82 11.20 1.30
N ILE A 117 -29.01 10.24 1.77
CA ILE A 117 -29.08 9.70 3.15
C ILE A 117 -28.84 10.83 4.17
N GLN A 118 -27.79 11.62 3.96
CA GLN A 118 -27.44 12.73 4.86
C GLN A 118 -28.54 13.80 4.90
N ALA A 119 -29.09 14.19 3.76
CA ALA A 119 -30.17 15.17 3.67
C ALA A 119 -31.47 14.68 4.36
N ALA A 120 -31.69 13.37 4.39
CA ALA A 120 -32.80 12.75 5.10
C ALA A 120 -32.59 12.66 6.62
N GLY A 121 -31.39 13.00 7.12
CA GLY A 121 -31.04 12.84 8.55
C GLY A 121 -30.99 11.38 8.99
N VAL A 122 -30.78 10.46 8.05
CA VAL A 122 -30.69 9.02 8.31
C VAL A 122 -29.24 8.67 8.62
N ALA A 123 -29.03 7.87 9.67
CA ALA A 123 -27.72 7.33 10.01
C ALA A 123 -27.35 6.21 9.01
N PHE A 124 -26.10 6.14 8.57
CA PHE A 124 -25.66 5.08 7.66
C PHE A 124 -25.71 3.68 8.31
N GLU A 125 -25.71 3.63 9.64
CA GLU A 125 -25.82 2.42 10.43
C GLU A 125 -27.26 1.86 10.49
N ASP A 126 -28.26 2.61 10.03
CA ASP A 126 -29.64 2.14 9.94
C ASP A 126 -29.84 1.27 8.69
N GLU A 127 -29.34 0.04 8.75
CA GLU A 127 -29.36 -0.94 7.66
C GLU A 127 -30.80 -1.31 7.20
N GLU A 128 -31.81 -1.04 8.02
CA GLU A 128 -33.23 -1.28 7.67
C GLU A 128 -33.82 -0.11 6.87
N ASN A 129 -33.15 1.03 6.81
CA ASN A 129 -33.63 2.21 6.10
C ASN A 129 -33.60 1.98 4.57
N PRO A 130 -34.70 2.27 3.83
CA PRO A 130 -34.73 2.09 2.38
C PRO A 130 -33.62 2.83 1.62
N LEU A 131 -33.16 3.99 2.11
CA LEU A 131 -32.08 4.75 1.46
C LEU A 131 -30.71 4.06 1.65
N VAL A 132 -30.46 3.49 2.82
CA VAL A 132 -29.23 2.74 3.13
C VAL A 132 -29.21 1.42 2.34
N ILE A 133 -30.36 0.71 2.27
CA ILE A 133 -30.50 -0.49 1.43
C ILE A 133 -30.22 -0.14 -0.03
N LYS A 134 -30.83 0.92 -0.57
CA LYS A 134 -30.60 1.39 -1.95
C LYS A 134 -29.13 1.71 -2.20
N TYR A 135 -28.46 2.38 -1.26
CA TYR A 135 -27.02 2.66 -1.34
C TYR A 135 -26.20 1.36 -1.42
N ASN A 136 -26.48 0.40 -0.54
CA ASN A 136 -25.78 -0.89 -0.51
C ASN A 136 -26.03 -1.72 -1.78
N GLU A 137 -27.26 -1.76 -2.27
CA GLU A 137 -27.62 -2.43 -3.54
C GLU A 137 -26.91 -1.79 -4.73
N ALA A 138 -26.89 -0.46 -4.81
CA ALA A 138 -26.18 0.28 -5.85
C ALA A 138 -24.67 -0.01 -5.81
N PHE A 139 -24.07 0.00 -4.62
CA PHE A 139 -22.65 -0.34 -4.44
C PHE A 139 -22.34 -1.77 -4.93
N LEU A 140 -23.11 -2.77 -4.50
CA LEU A 140 -22.92 -4.17 -4.92
C LEU A 140 -23.16 -4.36 -6.43
N SER A 141 -24.13 -3.66 -6.99
CA SER A 141 -24.40 -3.66 -8.42
C SER A 141 -23.25 -3.05 -9.22
N LEU A 142 -22.76 -1.89 -8.80
CA LEU A 142 -21.68 -1.17 -9.48
C LEU A 142 -20.35 -1.92 -9.37
N THR A 143 -20.02 -2.51 -8.22
CA THR A 143 -18.77 -3.27 -8.07
C THR A 143 -18.69 -4.48 -9.01
N ARG A 144 -19.80 -5.18 -9.25
CA ARG A 144 -19.85 -6.31 -10.22
C ARG A 144 -19.69 -5.88 -11.68
N GLY A 145 -20.01 -4.62 -11.99
CA GLY A 145 -19.92 -4.07 -13.34
C GLY A 145 -18.54 -3.52 -13.69
N MET A 146 -17.56 -3.59 -12.79
CA MET A 146 -16.22 -3.02 -13.04
C MET A 146 -15.55 -3.72 -14.24
N PRO A 147 -15.01 -2.97 -15.23
CA PRO A 147 -14.38 -3.56 -16.42
C PRO A 147 -13.25 -4.55 -16.14
N LEU A 148 -12.47 -4.31 -15.07
CA LEU A 148 -11.40 -5.20 -14.67
C LEU A 148 -11.85 -6.34 -13.75
N ASP A 149 -13.14 -6.44 -13.40
CA ASP A 149 -13.66 -7.48 -12.50
C ASP A 149 -13.11 -8.87 -12.83
N GLU A 150 -12.69 -9.61 -11.80
CA GLU A 150 -11.99 -10.89 -11.95
C GLU A 150 -12.84 -11.90 -12.73
N ALA A 151 -14.18 -11.90 -12.55
CA ALA A 151 -15.05 -12.82 -13.26
C ALA A 151 -15.16 -12.46 -14.76
N GLN A 152 -15.21 -11.18 -15.10
CA GLN A 152 -15.25 -10.69 -16.49
C GLN A 152 -13.92 -10.95 -17.22
N VAL A 153 -12.79 -10.77 -16.55
CA VAL A 153 -11.47 -11.06 -17.13
C VAL A 153 -11.29 -12.58 -17.30
N ALA A 154 -11.72 -13.37 -16.33
CA ALA A 154 -11.74 -14.82 -16.44
C ALA A 154 -12.65 -15.32 -17.58
N GLU A 155 -13.80 -14.69 -17.82
CA GLU A 155 -14.69 -15.06 -18.95
C GLU A 155 -14.03 -14.79 -20.30
N TRP A 156 -13.33 -13.65 -20.42
CA TRP A 156 -12.53 -13.36 -21.60
C TRP A 156 -11.42 -14.39 -21.85
N LEU A 157 -10.83 -14.91 -20.77
CA LEU A 157 -9.77 -15.92 -20.80
C LEU A 157 -10.33 -17.31 -21.17
N ASP A 158 -11.48 -17.69 -20.60
CA ASP A 158 -12.19 -18.94 -20.91
C ASP A 158 -12.47 -19.09 -22.40
N ALA A 159 -12.76 -17.98 -23.10
CA ALA A 159 -12.99 -17.96 -24.54
C ALA A 159 -11.70 -18.16 -25.39
N ARG A 160 -10.52 -18.12 -24.79
CA ARG A 160 -9.21 -18.14 -25.47
C ARG A 160 -8.33 -19.34 -25.12
N VAL A 161 -8.62 -20.02 -24.02
CA VAL A 161 -7.91 -21.23 -23.61
C VAL A 161 -8.73 -22.48 -23.94
N PRO A 162 -8.12 -23.68 -24.01
CA PRO A 162 -8.88 -24.92 -24.14
C PRO A 162 -9.91 -25.08 -23.01
N SER A 163 -11.09 -25.63 -23.32
CA SER A 163 -12.20 -25.72 -22.35
C SER A 163 -11.84 -26.49 -21.07
N GLU A 164 -10.95 -27.47 -21.17
CA GLU A 164 -10.43 -28.23 -20.02
C GLU A 164 -9.60 -27.32 -19.09
N VAL A 165 -8.73 -26.48 -19.67
CA VAL A 165 -7.93 -25.48 -18.95
C VAL A 165 -8.82 -24.41 -18.34
N ALA A 166 -9.87 -23.99 -19.05
CA ALA A 166 -10.86 -23.02 -18.53
C ALA A 166 -11.55 -23.54 -17.26
N GLN A 167 -12.06 -24.78 -17.29
CA GLN A 167 -12.74 -25.39 -16.14
C GLN A 167 -11.81 -25.56 -14.93
N GLU A 168 -10.61 -26.09 -15.15
CA GLU A 168 -9.62 -26.24 -14.08
C GLU A 168 -9.17 -24.87 -13.54
N GLY A 169 -8.90 -23.92 -14.44
CA GLY A 169 -8.53 -22.55 -14.11
C GLY A 169 -9.58 -21.85 -13.26
N ARG A 170 -10.87 -21.99 -13.59
CA ARG A 170 -11.99 -21.47 -12.77
C ARG A 170 -12.04 -22.09 -11.39
N SER A 171 -11.85 -23.40 -11.28
CA SER A 171 -11.82 -24.09 -9.97
C SER A 171 -10.68 -23.54 -9.11
N ARG A 172 -9.47 -23.49 -9.66
CA ARG A 172 -8.27 -22.98 -8.97
C ARG A 172 -8.40 -21.49 -8.62
N LEU A 173 -8.96 -20.67 -9.51
CA LEU A 173 -9.21 -19.26 -9.25
C LEU A 173 -10.14 -19.08 -8.05
N ASN A 174 -11.24 -19.83 -7.98
CA ASN A 174 -12.16 -19.79 -6.84
C ASN A 174 -11.49 -20.21 -5.52
N GLU A 175 -10.62 -21.23 -5.55
CA GLU A 175 -9.82 -21.65 -4.39
C GLU A 175 -8.87 -20.54 -3.93
N LEU A 176 -8.15 -19.91 -4.86
CA LEU A 176 -7.21 -18.82 -4.56
C LEU A 176 -7.94 -17.58 -4.01
N ILE A 177 -9.07 -17.21 -4.59
CA ILE A 177 -9.92 -16.11 -4.10
C ILE A 177 -10.40 -16.42 -2.68
N THR A 178 -10.93 -17.62 -2.44
CA THR A 178 -11.39 -18.06 -1.10
C THR A 178 -10.26 -17.99 -0.08
N ARG A 179 -9.06 -18.46 -0.46
CA ARG A 179 -7.87 -18.40 0.40
C ARG A 179 -7.47 -16.96 0.71
N ARG A 180 -7.46 -16.06 -0.29
CA ARG A 180 -7.17 -14.63 -0.13
C ARG A 180 -8.13 -13.99 0.88
N PHE A 181 -9.44 -14.22 0.72
CA PHE A 181 -10.44 -13.71 1.66
C PHE A 181 -10.27 -14.25 3.07
N THR A 182 -9.93 -15.54 3.20
CA THR A 182 -9.65 -16.15 4.51
C THR A 182 -8.47 -15.46 5.20
N VAL A 183 -7.36 -15.22 4.48
CA VAL A 183 -6.19 -14.52 5.01
C VAL A 183 -6.54 -13.09 5.43
N MET A 184 -7.28 -12.35 4.60
CA MET A 184 -7.74 -11.00 4.94
C MET A 184 -8.63 -10.98 6.19
N ALA A 185 -9.57 -11.94 6.30
CA ALA A 185 -10.43 -12.06 7.48
C ALA A 185 -9.61 -12.31 8.76
N THR A 186 -8.62 -13.19 8.72
CA THR A 186 -7.72 -13.44 9.86
C THR A 186 -6.91 -12.20 10.22
N GLN A 187 -6.37 -11.47 9.24
CA GLN A 187 -5.64 -10.22 9.48
C GLN A 187 -6.53 -9.13 10.10
N MET A 188 -7.79 -9.03 9.67
CA MET A 188 -8.76 -8.10 10.27
C MET A 188 -9.07 -8.48 11.71
N GLU A 189 -9.24 -9.77 12.01
CA GLU A 189 -9.45 -10.27 13.38
C GLU A 189 -8.24 -9.94 14.28
N ASP A 190 -7.02 -10.20 13.80
CA ASP A 190 -5.79 -9.88 14.54
C ASP A 190 -5.66 -8.37 14.80
N THR A 191 -5.98 -7.54 13.81
CA THR A 191 -5.97 -6.08 13.96
C THR A 191 -7.02 -5.61 14.96
N ASN A 192 -8.21 -6.21 14.95
CA ASN A 192 -9.27 -5.93 15.91
C ASN A 192 -8.87 -6.35 17.33
N LEU A 193 -8.22 -7.51 17.50
CA LEU A 193 -7.70 -7.95 18.80
C LEU A 193 -6.60 -7.02 19.32
N LEU A 194 -5.68 -6.57 18.45
CA LEU A 194 -4.62 -5.64 18.81
C LEU A 194 -5.16 -4.25 19.18
N SER A 195 -6.12 -3.73 18.41
CA SER A 195 -6.76 -2.45 18.71
C SER A 195 -7.60 -2.49 19.99
N GLY A 196 -8.34 -3.59 20.23
CA GLY A 196 -9.06 -3.85 21.48
C GLY A 196 -8.12 -3.87 22.69
N LYS A 197 -6.99 -4.60 22.60
CA LYS A 197 -5.95 -4.59 23.64
C LYS A 197 -5.36 -3.20 23.88
N LYS A 198 -5.19 -2.40 22.83
CA LYS A 198 -4.70 -1.02 22.96
C LYS A 198 -5.73 -0.13 23.67
N ALA A 199 -7.03 -0.30 23.38
CA ALA A 199 -8.09 0.41 24.06
C ALA A 199 -8.17 0.05 25.55
N THR A 200 -8.05 -1.23 25.91
CA THR A 200 -8.03 -1.66 27.31
C THR A 200 -6.80 -1.12 28.04
N LEU A 201 -5.61 -1.22 27.45
CA LEU A 201 -4.39 -0.64 28.04
C LEU A 201 -4.49 0.88 28.20
N SER A 202 -5.10 1.58 27.24
CA SER A 202 -5.33 3.02 27.34
C SER A 202 -6.32 3.35 28.46
N GLN A 203 -7.35 2.53 28.67
CA GLN A 203 -8.32 2.72 29.74
C GLN A 203 -7.71 2.42 31.12
N GLU A 204 -6.91 1.37 31.23
CA GLU A 204 -6.14 1.05 32.44
C GLU A 204 -5.15 2.18 32.77
N ALA A 205 -4.45 2.71 31.77
CA ALA A 205 -3.56 3.86 31.96
C ALA A 205 -4.31 5.10 32.46
N LEU A 206 -5.50 5.38 31.91
CA LEU A 206 -6.35 6.48 32.39
C LEU A 206 -6.83 6.25 33.82
N GLN A 207 -7.21 5.02 34.18
CA GLN A 207 -7.59 4.67 35.56
C GLN A 207 -6.41 4.81 36.53
N MET A 208 -5.20 4.42 36.10
CA MET A 208 -3.98 4.63 36.89
C MET A 208 -3.67 6.12 37.09
N THR A 209 -3.87 6.97 36.07
CA THR A 209 -3.70 8.43 36.22
C THR A 209 -4.80 9.07 37.08
N ALA A 210 -6.02 8.53 37.08
CA ALA A 210 -7.12 9.05 37.89
C ALA A 210 -6.98 8.74 39.39
N GLN A 211 -6.11 7.78 39.76
CA GLN A 211 -5.79 7.47 41.16
C GLN A 211 -4.65 8.32 41.75
N GLU A 212 -4.22 9.38 41.06
CA GLU A 212 -3.30 10.37 41.62
C GLU A 212 -3.92 11.00 42.89
N SER A 213 -3.46 10.55 44.05
CA SER A 213 -3.72 11.19 45.33
C SER A 213 -3.18 12.63 45.28
N PRO A 214 -3.93 13.65 45.73
CA PRO A 214 -3.55 15.06 45.63
C PRO A 214 -2.25 15.43 46.39
N ILE A 215 -1.63 14.49 47.09
CA ILE A 215 -0.43 14.69 47.89
C ILE A 215 0.85 14.27 47.12
N HIS A 216 0.77 13.42 46.09
CA HIS A 216 1.93 12.93 45.35
C HIS A 216 1.69 13.02 43.83
N SER A 217 2.26 14.05 43.20
CA SER A 217 2.15 14.35 41.76
C SER A 217 2.91 13.38 40.85
N ARG A 218 3.01 12.10 41.23
CA ARG A 218 3.56 11.03 40.40
C ARG A 218 2.76 9.75 40.63
N PRO A 219 2.21 9.14 39.57
CA PRO A 219 1.49 7.88 39.71
C PRO A 219 2.50 6.78 40.10
N MET A 220 2.26 6.10 41.22
CA MET A 220 3.00 4.89 41.56
C MET A 220 2.37 3.70 40.81
N PRO A 221 3.16 2.85 40.15
CA PRO A 221 2.65 1.59 39.62
C PRO A 221 2.16 0.70 40.79
N PRO A 222 1.03 -0.02 40.68
CA PRO A 222 0.60 -0.91 41.75
C PRO A 222 1.48 -2.16 41.87
N GLY A 223 1.59 -2.70 43.09
CA GLY A 223 2.29 -3.96 43.39
C GLY A 223 3.79 -3.83 43.63
N ASP A 224 4.53 -4.93 43.49
CA ASP A 224 5.99 -5.02 43.77
C ASP A 224 6.85 -4.04 42.94
N LEU A 225 6.31 -3.55 41.82
CA LEU A 225 6.93 -2.50 40.99
C LEU A 225 6.95 -1.13 41.70
N ALA A 226 6.02 -0.86 42.61
CA ALA A 226 6.00 0.38 43.41
C ALA A 226 7.25 0.48 44.29
N GLU A 227 7.57 -0.61 44.98
CA GLU A 227 8.70 -0.69 45.90
C GLU A 227 10.03 -0.59 45.15
N ALA A 228 10.12 -1.18 43.96
CA ALA A 228 11.29 -1.06 43.09
C ALA A 228 11.50 0.38 42.58
N VAL A 229 10.44 1.07 42.16
CA VAL A 229 10.51 2.47 41.73
C VAL A 229 10.86 3.39 42.91
N GLU A 230 10.31 3.15 44.08
CA GLU A 230 10.62 3.92 45.28
C GLU A 230 12.07 3.69 45.75
N ALA A 231 12.56 2.45 45.69
CA ALA A 231 13.95 2.11 45.97
C ALA A 231 14.91 2.80 44.99
N GLN A 232 14.59 2.81 43.70
CA GLN A 232 15.37 3.50 42.67
C GLN A 232 15.40 5.02 42.90
N ASP A 233 14.26 5.64 43.20
CA ASP A 233 14.17 7.08 43.45
C ASP A 233 14.90 7.48 44.75
N ARG A 234 14.96 6.55 45.73
CA ARG A 234 15.75 6.69 46.96
C ARG A 234 17.26 6.63 46.68
N VAL A 235 17.70 5.73 45.80
CA VAL A 235 19.09 5.67 45.31
C VAL A 235 19.46 6.94 44.56
N ASP A 236 18.66 7.38 43.60
CA ASP A 236 18.88 8.61 42.82
C ASP A 236 18.93 9.87 43.71
N ARG A 237 18.15 9.90 44.79
CA ARG A 237 18.15 11.00 45.75
C ARG A 237 19.46 11.03 46.54
N LEU A 238 19.93 9.88 47.02
CA LEU A 238 21.22 9.76 47.71
C LEU A 238 22.40 10.07 46.78
N GLN A 239 22.32 9.64 45.52
CA GLN A 239 23.33 9.92 44.50
C GLN A 239 23.41 11.42 44.17
N ARG A 240 22.26 12.12 44.14
CA ARG A 240 22.21 13.59 44.02
C ARG A 240 22.81 14.34 45.20
N TYR A 241 22.76 13.78 46.41
CA TYR A 241 23.44 14.35 47.58
C TYR A 241 24.96 14.07 47.60
N SER A 242 25.42 13.10 46.83
CA SER A 242 26.81 12.63 46.83
C SER A 242 27.66 13.23 45.71
N ASP A 243 27.08 14.05 44.84
CA ASP A 243 27.77 14.73 43.74
C ASP A 243 28.14 16.18 44.15
N PRO A 244 29.38 16.44 44.61
CA PRO A 244 29.81 17.74 45.11
C PRO A 244 29.97 18.80 44.00
N GLY A 245 29.76 18.44 42.72
CA GLY A 245 29.97 19.33 41.57
C GLY A 245 28.72 20.05 41.05
N ARG A 246 27.51 19.75 41.55
CA ARG A 246 26.28 20.28 40.96
C ARG A 246 25.98 21.70 41.47
N PRO A 247 26.02 22.75 40.63
CA PRO A 247 25.69 24.11 41.06
C PRO A 247 24.23 24.16 41.52
N LYS A 248 23.99 24.71 42.72
CA LYS A 248 22.65 24.97 43.26
C LYS A 248 21.85 25.81 42.24
N ARG A 249 20.97 25.16 41.47
CA ARG A 249 20.02 25.84 40.60
C ARG A 249 19.08 26.65 41.48
N ARG A 250 19.31 27.96 41.48
CA ARG A 250 18.51 29.00 42.13
C ARG A 250 17.08 28.90 41.62
N SER A 251 16.17 28.64 42.54
CA SER A 251 14.74 28.41 42.35
C SER A 251 13.97 29.72 42.11
N GLU A 252 14.30 30.45 41.03
CA GLU A 252 13.63 31.70 40.64
C GLU A 252 12.93 31.62 39.26
N GLN A 253 12.83 30.42 38.66
CA GLN A 253 12.24 30.25 37.32
C GLN A 253 11.05 29.29 37.35
N ALA A 254 10.09 29.55 38.23
CA ALA A 254 8.83 28.80 38.34
C ALA A 254 7.57 29.60 37.90
N ASP A 255 7.66 30.90 37.61
CA ASP A 255 6.48 31.75 37.37
C ASP A 255 6.23 32.19 35.91
N ALA A 256 6.94 31.65 34.91
CA ALA A 256 6.88 32.18 33.54
C ALA A 256 6.30 31.25 32.45
N ALA A 257 5.60 30.17 32.81
CA ALA A 257 5.13 29.16 31.83
C ALA A 257 3.60 29.00 31.74
N ALA A 258 2.84 30.09 31.91
CA ALA A 258 1.39 30.12 31.72
C ALA A 258 0.97 31.11 30.62
N ALA A 259 1.23 30.78 29.35
CA ALA A 259 0.58 31.44 28.21
C ALA A 259 0.64 30.53 26.97
N VAL A 260 -0.40 29.73 26.76
CA VAL A 260 -0.62 28.99 25.51
C VAL A 260 -1.46 29.88 24.59
N PRO A 261 -1.00 30.25 23.38
CA PRO A 261 -1.82 31.02 22.45
C PRO A 261 -2.89 30.12 21.80
N VAL A 262 -4.14 30.59 21.81
CA VAL A 262 -5.28 30.00 21.11
C VAL A 262 -5.11 30.23 19.60
N ILE A 263 -4.97 29.17 18.83
CA ILE A 263 -4.92 29.20 17.36
C ILE A 263 -6.37 29.21 16.84
N ALA A 264 -6.74 30.29 16.14
CA ALA A 264 -8.04 30.43 15.49
C ALA A 264 -8.14 29.54 14.23
N ALA A 265 -9.31 28.93 14.03
CA ALA A 265 -9.61 28.09 12.88
C ALA A 265 -9.64 28.90 11.56
N PRO A 266 -9.11 28.37 10.43
CA PRO A 266 -9.18 29.05 9.14
C PRO A 266 -10.59 28.96 8.51
N ALA A 267 -10.98 30.03 7.83
CA ALA A 267 -12.24 30.16 7.11
C ALA A 267 -12.28 29.29 5.85
N VAL A 268 -13.40 28.57 5.67
CA VAL A 268 -13.72 27.78 4.48
C VAL A 268 -14.04 28.74 3.32
N SER A 269 -13.27 28.65 2.23
CA SER A 269 -13.54 29.37 0.98
C SER A 269 -14.36 28.49 0.03
N GLU A 270 -15.46 29.02 -0.49
CA GLU A 270 -16.28 28.38 -1.52
C GLU A 270 -15.52 28.26 -2.86
N PRO A 271 -15.68 27.15 -3.60
CA PRO A 271 -15.08 26.97 -4.92
C PRO A 271 -15.84 27.76 -6.00
N PRO A 272 -15.14 28.31 -7.01
CA PRO A 272 -15.75 29.03 -8.13
C PRO A 272 -16.47 28.08 -9.12
N PRO A 273 -17.46 28.59 -9.88
CA PRO A 273 -18.23 27.79 -10.84
C PRO A 273 -17.38 27.36 -12.05
N VAL A 274 -17.44 26.07 -12.37
CA VAL A 274 -16.77 25.44 -13.51
C VAL A 274 -17.51 25.79 -14.80
N GLN A 275 -16.82 26.40 -15.76
CA GLN A 275 -17.36 26.69 -17.10
C GLN A 275 -17.28 25.44 -17.99
N VAL A 276 -18.41 25.09 -18.61
CA VAL A 276 -18.55 24.00 -19.57
C VAL A 276 -18.01 24.46 -20.92
N VAL A 277 -16.86 23.91 -21.36
CA VAL A 277 -16.31 24.15 -22.71
C VAL A 277 -16.74 23.01 -23.64
N ALA A 278 -17.38 23.38 -24.75
CA ALA A 278 -17.93 22.46 -25.75
C ALA A 278 -16.85 21.67 -26.50
N GLN A 279 -17.12 20.37 -26.67
CA GLN A 279 -16.28 19.37 -27.34
C GLN A 279 -16.36 19.53 -28.88
N PRO A 280 -15.24 19.61 -29.62
CA PRO A 280 -15.25 19.68 -31.09
C PRO A 280 -15.58 18.33 -31.75
N ALA A 281 -16.29 18.39 -32.88
CA ALA A 281 -16.76 17.24 -33.65
C ALA A 281 -15.62 16.41 -34.29
N ALA A 282 -15.83 15.10 -34.31
CA ALA A 282 -14.89 14.07 -34.76
C ALA A 282 -14.52 14.17 -36.26
N ALA A 283 -13.24 13.98 -36.55
CA ALA A 283 -12.69 13.87 -37.90
C ALA A 283 -12.83 12.44 -38.46
N PRO A 284 -13.00 12.29 -39.80
CA PRO A 284 -13.23 11.00 -40.44
C PRO A 284 -11.97 10.11 -40.53
N ALA A 285 -12.20 8.80 -40.43
CA ALA A 285 -11.21 7.72 -40.36
C ALA A 285 -10.28 7.62 -41.58
N ALA A 286 -9.01 7.32 -41.31
CA ALA A 286 -7.99 7.06 -42.32
C ALA A 286 -8.10 5.64 -42.92
N PRO A 287 -7.72 5.45 -44.20
CA PRO A 287 -7.79 4.17 -44.90
C PRO A 287 -6.71 3.15 -44.48
N PRO A 288 -6.93 1.85 -44.73
CA PRO A 288 -6.08 0.75 -44.24
C PRO A 288 -4.69 0.69 -44.89
N VAL A 289 -3.67 0.43 -44.06
CA VAL A 289 -2.26 0.29 -44.45
C VAL A 289 -1.99 -1.13 -45.00
N ALA A 290 -1.28 -1.19 -46.12
CA ALA A 290 -0.92 -2.41 -46.85
C ALA A 290 0.05 -3.34 -46.08
N PRO A 291 0.08 -4.65 -46.38
CA PRO A 291 0.91 -5.64 -45.69
C PRO A 291 2.41 -5.44 -45.92
N SER A 292 3.18 -5.48 -44.83
CA SER A 292 4.64 -5.37 -44.82
C SER A 292 5.33 -6.61 -45.44
N PRO A 293 6.47 -6.43 -46.15
CA PRO A 293 7.22 -7.52 -46.79
C PRO A 293 7.92 -8.46 -45.79
N PRO A 294 8.26 -9.70 -46.21
CA PRO A 294 8.85 -10.73 -45.36
C PRO A 294 10.24 -10.37 -44.83
N ARG A 295 10.45 -10.65 -43.55
CA ARG A 295 11.69 -10.42 -42.79
C ARG A 295 12.83 -11.33 -43.30
N PRO A 296 14.04 -10.82 -43.59
CA PRO A 296 15.18 -11.64 -44.00
C PRO A 296 15.61 -12.64 -42.92
N ALA A 297 15.93 -13.87 -43.32
CA ALA A 297 16.46 -14.92 -42.46
C ALA A 297 17.84 -14.53 -41.90
N ILE A 298 17.96 -14.51 -40.57
CA ILE A 298 19.21 -14.30 -39.85
C ILE A 298 20.02 -15.58 -39.96
N GLN A 299 21.16 -15.53 -40.66
CA GLN A 299 22.14 -16.61 -40.68
C GLN A 299 22.89 -16.68 -39.34
N PRO A 300 23.14 -17.88 -38.79
CA PRO A 300 23.99 -18.05 -37.61
C PRO A 300 25.45 -17.74 -37.95
N PRO A 301 26.18 -16.95 -37.13
CA PRO A 301 27.59 -16.67 -37.38
C PRO A 301 28.44 -17.91 -37.08
N ALA A 302 29.26 -18.27 -38.07
CA ALA A 302 30.23 -19.35 -38.04
C ALA A 302 31.40 -19.06 -37.09
N ASP A 303 31.94 -20.17 -36.58
CA ASP A 303 33.11 -20.36 -35.73
C ASP A 303 34.22 -19.30 -35.87
N SER A 304 34.32 -18.39 -34.89
CA SER A 304 35.52 -17.58 -34.67
C SER A 304 36.31 -18.12 -33.48
N LYS A 305 37.19 -19.06 -33.81
CA LYS A 305 38.24 -19.63 -32.95
C LYS A 305 39.45 -18.70 -32.96
N ALA A 306 39.56 -17.79 -31.99
CA ALA A 306 40.80 -17.09 -31.68
C ALA A 306 40.89 -16.81 -30.18
N ALA A 307 41.67 -17.65 -29.49
CA ALA A 307 42.01 -17.50 -28.09
C ALA A 307 42.91 -16.28 -27.88
N ALA A 308 42.31 -15.14 -27.50
CA ALA A 308 43.02 -14.02 -26.92
C ALA A 308 43.06 -14.20 -25.39
N ALA A 309 44.25 -13.97 -24.81
CA ALA A 309 44.51 -14.13 -23.38
C ALA A 309 43.50 -13.33 -22.52
N PRO A 310 43.08 -13.87 -21.36
CA PRO A 310 42.13 -13.19 -20.49
C PRO A 310 42.70 -11.83 -20.04
N PRO A 311 41.94 -10.72 -20.17
CA PRO A 311 42.37 -9.43 -19.65
C PRO A 311 42.59 -9.54 -18.14
N LYS A 312 43.74 -9.04 -17.67
CA LYS A 312 44.08 -8.91 -16.24
C LYS A 312 42.90 -8.29 -15.51
N ALA A 313 42.31 -9.04 -14.58
CA ALA A 313 41.24 -8.58 -13.72
C ALA A 313 41.67 -7.27 -13.03
N PRO A 314 40.89 -6.18 -13.15
CA PRO A 314 41.19 -4.95 -12.46
C PRO A 314 41.26 -5.24 -10.96
N GLU A 315 42.40 -4.87 -10.37
CA GLU A 315 42.72 -4.97 -8.96
C GLU A 315 41.56 -4.42 -8.14
N ALA A 316 40.95 -5.27 -7.31
CA ALA A 316 39.76 -4.96 -6.54
C ALA A 316 40.02 -3.72 -5.66
N ALA A 317 39.57 -2.55 -6.13
CA ALA A 317 39.58 -1.34 -5.35
C ALA A 317 38.86 -1.63 -4.03
N LYS A 318 39.55 -1.38 -2.90
CA LYS A 318 39.01 -1.55 -1.55
C LYS A 318 37.68 -0.81 -1.48
N LEU A 319 36.57 -1.55 -1.53
CA LEU A 319 35.23 -0.98 -1.46
C LEU A 319 35.11 -0.24 -0.13
N PRO A 320 34.57 1.00 -0.12
CA PRO A 320 34.33 1.73 1.11
C PRO A 320 33.43 0.90 2.04
N PRO A 321 33.54 1.07 3.37
CA PRO A 321 32.70 0.36 4.32
C PRO A 321 31.22 0.61 4.00
N VAL A 322 30.49 -0.49 3.78
CA VAL A 322 29.04 -0.46 3.49
C VAL A 322 28.33 0.13 4.69
N GLN A 323 27.66 1.26 4.48
CA GLN A 323 26.81 1.87 5.49
C GLN A 323 25.51 1.05 5.57
N PRO A 324 24.96 0.82 6.78
CA PRO A 324 23.69 0.10 6.91
C PRO A 324 22.59 0.84 6.13
N ALA A 325 21.75 0.09 5.44
CA ALA A 325 20.66 0.65 4.67
C ALA A 325 19.76 1.49 5.58
N PRO A 326 19.38 2.69 5.13
CA PRO A 326 18.36 3.45 5.82
C PRO A 326 16.99 2.75 5.71
N PRO A 327 16.03 3.08 6.58
CA PRO A 327 14.66 2.58 6.49
C PRO A 327 14.08 2.81 5.09
N LEU A 328 13.16 1.93 4.65
CA LEU A 328 12.56 1.97 3.31
C LEU A 328 11.95 3.33 2.94
N ASP A 329 11.38 4.04 3.92
CA ASP A 329 10.78 5.37 3.73
C ASP A 329 11.83 6.47 3.42
N GLU A 330 13.11 6.23 3.72
CA GLU A 330 14.19 7.17 3.41
C GLU A 330 14.79 6.94 2.03
N TRP A 331 14.49 5.83 1.35
CA TRP A 331 14.97 5.56 0.00
C TRP A 331 14.43 6.58 -1.00
N GLU A 332 13.17 6.97 -0.84
CA GLU A 332 12.55 8.02 -1.64
C GLU A 332 13.22 9.38 -1.42
N LYS A 333 13.53 9.73 -0.17
CA LYS A 333 14.29 10.95 0.15
C LYS A 333 15.66 10.94 -0.51
N HIS A 334 16.33 9.79 -0.55
CA HIS A 334 17.63 9.66 -1.23
C HIS A 334 17.52 9.85 -2.74
N MET A 335 16.48 9.28 -3.36
CA MET A 335 16.17 9.48 -4.77
C MET A 335 15.89 10.96 -5.08
N LEU A 336 15.03 11.62 -4.30
CA LEU A 336 14.73 13.05 -4.48
C LEU A 336 15.97 13.92 -4.29
N ALA A 337 16.78 13.67 -3.26
CA ALA A 337 18.04 14.40 -3.05
C ALA A 337 19.02 14.20 -4.21
N THR A 338 19.05 13.00 -4.82
CA THR A 338 19.87 12.72 -6.00
C THR A 338 19.34 13.45 -7.24
N ALA A 339 18.02 13.45 -7.43
CA ALA A 339 17.35 14.19 -8.50
C ALA A 339 17.63 15.70 -8.40
N ASP A 340 17.54 16.27 -7.20
CA ASP A 340 17.86 17.68 -6.93
C ASP A 340 19.34 17.99 -7.17
N LYS A 341 20.23 17.09 -6.75
CA LYS A 341 21.68 17.23 -6.93
C LYS A 341 22.08 17.31 -8.40
N TYR A 342 21.50 16.47 -9.24
CA TYR A 342 21.85 16.38 -10.66
C TYR A 342 20.91 17.19 -11.58
N GLY A 343 19.79 17.69 -11.06
CA GLY A 343 18.76 18.40 -11.82
C GLY A 343 18.09 17.46 -12.83
N PHE A 344 17.47 16.39 -12.34
CA PHE A 344 16.73 15.45 -13.20
C PHE A 344 15.57 16.15 -13.91
N ASP A 345 15.38 15.82 -15.18
CA ASP A 345 14.18 16.17 -15.92
C ASP A 345 13.01 15.22 -15.60
N GLN A 346 11.83 15.49 -16.16
CA GLN A 346 10.63 14.70 -15.91
C GLN A 346 10.80 13.24 -16.35
N ALA A 347 11.47 12.98 -17.47
CA ALA A 347 11.68 11.62 -17.97
C ALA A 347 12.64 10.83 -17.05
N GLN A 348 13.71 11.47 -16.59
CA GLN A 348 14.65 10.92 -15.62
C GLN A 348 13.98 10.66 -14.26
N LEU A 349 13.10 11.56 -13.80
CA LEU A 349 12.30 11.37 -12.58
C LEU A 349 11.36 10.17 -12.70
N THR A 350 10.65 10.02 -13.81
CA THR A 350 9.79 8.85 -14.06
C THR A 350 10.60 7.56 -14.04
N ASN A 351 11.79 7.53 -14.66
CA ASN A 351 12.69 6.37 -14.61
C ASN A 351 13.25 6.10 -13.20
N ALA A 352 13.60 7.16 -12.46
CA ALA A 352 14.05 7.03 -11.08
C ALA A 352 12.96 6.43 -10.17
N ARG A 353 11.70 6.84 -10.36
CA ARG A 353 10.54 6.29 -9.62
C ARG A 353 10.28 4.83 -9.96
N SER A 354 10.38 4.43 -11.23
CA SER A 354 10.21 3.02 -11.62
C SER A 354 11.31 2.14 -11.03
N VAL A 355 12.56 2.60 -11.02
CA VAL A 355 13.68 1.92 -10.35
C VAL A 355 13.44 1.79 -8.84
N LEU A 356 13.00 2.86 -8.19
CA LEU A 356 12.68 2.86 -6.75
C LEU A 356 11.54 1.88 -6.44
N SER A 357 10.46 1.89 -7.22
CA SER A 357 9.31 1.00 -7.05
C SER A 357 9.72 -0.47 -7.14
N ASP A 358 10.48 -0.84 -8.17
CA ASP A 358 10.96 -2.22 -8.34
C ASP A 358 11.85 -2.69 -7.17
N LEU A 359 12.79 -1.85 -6.73
CA LEU A 359 13.68 -2.18 -5.61
C LEU A 359 12.96 -2.25 -4.27
N ARG A 360 11.97 -1.38 -4.03
CA ARG A 360 11.09 -1.45 -2.85
C ARG A 360 10.29 -2.76 -2.86
N ARG A 361 9.70 -3.14 -3.99
CA ARG A 361 8.97 -4.40 -4.13
C ARG A 361 9.86 -5.60 -3.78
N ARG A 362 11.08 -5.66 -4.32
CA ARG A 362 12.07 -6.71 -4.00
C ARG A 362 12.45 -6.73 -2.51
N ALA A 363 12.64 -5.56 -1.91
CA ALA A 363 12.93 -5.43 -0.48
C ALA A 363 11.77 -5.93 0.40
N TYR A 364 10.52 -5.58 0.06
CA TYR A 364 9.33 -6.08 0.77
C TYR A 364 9.19 -7.59 0.67
N GLN A 365 9.40 -8.18 -0.52
CA GLN A 365 9.39 -9.63 -0.71
C GLN A 365 10.45 -10.32 0.15
N TYR A 366 11.66 -9.76 0.22
CA TYR A 366 12.72 -10.28 1.07
C TYR A 366 12.34 -10.26 2.54
N GLN A 367 11.88 -9.10 3.05
CA GLN A 367 11.44 -8.96 4.44
C GLN A 367 10.29 -9.91 4.78
N ALA A 368 9.29 -10.03 3.90
CA ALA A 368 8.17 -10.96 4.07
C ALA A 368 8.66 -12.41 4.15
N SER A 369 9.56 -12.84 3.26
CA SER A 369 10.14 -14.19 3.28
C SER A 369 11.01 -14.49 4.50
N ARG A 370 11.42 -13.45 5.23
CA ARG A 370 12.33 -13.52 6.39
C ARG A 370 11.67 -13.05 7.69
N ALA A 371 10.36 -12.84 7.71
CA ALA A 371 9.65 -12.27 8.85
C ALA A 371 9.90 -13.05 10.15
N GLU A 372 9.93 -14.39 10.08
CA GLU A 372 10.23 -15.25 11.22
C GLU A 372 11.69 -15.12 11.72
N ASP A 373 12.65 -14.93 10.81
CA ASP A 373 14.06 -14.73 11.17
C ASP A 373 14.25 -13.42 11.93
N TYR A 374 13.59 -12.36 11.48
CA TYR A 374 13.59 -11.06 12.17
C TYR A 374 12.97 -11.17 13.57
N ALA A 375 11.80 -11.81 13.68
CA ALA A 375 11.15 -12.03 14.98
C ALA A 375 12.04 -12.85 15.93
N ARG A 376 12.71 -13.89 15.44
CA ARG A 376 13.67 -14.68 16.23
C ARG A 376 14.88 -13.86 16.67
N ALA A 377 15.42 -13.02 15.80
CA ALA A 377 16.54 -12.15 16.15
C ALA A 377 16.15 -11.14 17.24
N GLU A 378 14.96 -10.53 17.17
CA GLU A 378 14.47 -9.59 18.18
C GLU A 378 14.28 -10.22 19.57
N LEU A 379 13.88 -11.50 19.62
CA LEU A 379 13.70 -12.24 20.87
C LEU A 379 15.02 -12.65 21.55
N GLN A 380 16.18 -12.50 20.90
CA GLN A 380 17.48 -12.82 21.50
C GLN A 380 17.79 -11.93 22.70
N THR A 381 18.13 -12.51 23.86
CA THR A 381 18.40 -11.76 25.10
C THR A 381 19.72 -10.99 25.06
N ASP A 382 20.76 -11.56 24.43
CA ASP A 382 22.06 -10.91 24.31
C ASP A 382 22.00 -9.81 23.24
N PRO A 383 22.17 -8.51 23.60
CA PRO A 383 22.08 -7.40 22.66
C PRO A 383 23.15 -7.48 21.56
N LYS A 384 24.32 -8.07 21.84
CA LYS A 384 25.39 -8.18 20.87
C LYS A 384 25.00 -9.19 19.78
N VAL A 385 24.56 -10.37 20.18
CA VAL A 385 24.09 -11.43 19.26
C VAL A 385 22.89 -10.96 18.45
N ARG A 386 21.92 -10.28 19.10
CA ARG A 386 20.77 -9.65 18.42
C ARG A 386 21.23 -8.69 17.32
N SER A 387 22.16 -7.78 17.63
CA SER A 387 22.65 -6.79 16.66
C SER A 387 23.40 -7.43 15.48
N GLU A 388 24.19 -8.47 15.73
CA GLU A 388 24.93 -9.20 14.70
C GLU A 388 23.98 -9.97 13.77
N GLN A 389 22.94 -10.59 14.32
CA GLN A 389 21.91 -11.28 13.54
C GLN A 389 21.08 -10.32 12.68
N LEU A 390 20.59 -9.22 13.25
CA LEU A 390 19.85 -8.20 12.48
C LEU A 390 20.72 -7.60 11.39
N LYS A 391 22.02 -7.35 11.66
CA LYS A 391 22.96 -6.88 10.63
C LYS A 391 23.16 -7.92 9.52
N ALA A 392 23.24 -9.21 9.84
CA ALA A 392 23.33 -10.26 8.84
C ALA A 392 22.07 -10.36 7.98
N LEU A 393 20.88 -10.24 8.59
CA LEU A 393 19.60 -10.23 7.89
C LEU A 393 19.42 -8.98 7.01
N ASN A 394 19.93 -7.83 7.43
CA ASN A 394 19.84 -6.59 6.64
C ASN A 394 20.82 -6.53 5.47
N LYS A 395 21.82 -7.42 5.39
CA LYS A 395 22.83 -7.39 4.33
C LYS A 395 22.26 -7.42 2.89
N PRO A 396 21.22 -8.21 2.57
CA PRO A 396 20.59 -8.13 1.24
C PRO A 396 19.84 -6.82 1.00
N LEU A 397 19.28 -6.20 2.04
CA LEU A 397 18.66 -4.87 1.94
C LEU A 397 19.72 -3.78 1.67
N ASP A 398 20.87 -3.86 2.31
CA ASP A 398 22.04 -3.01 2.04
C ASP A 398 22.48 -3.12 0.58
N ALA A 399 22.52 -4.34 0.04
CA ALA A 399 22.85 -4.57 -1.36
C ALA A 399 21.82 -3.97 -2.33
N LEU A 400 20.53 -4.08 -2.03
CA LEU A 400 19.46 -3.46 -2.83
C LEU A 400 19.53 -1.92 -2.79
N PHE A 401 19.88 -1.34 -1.64
CA PHE A 401 20.06 0.10 -1.52
C PHE A 401 21.30 0.60 -2.30
N GLU A 402 22.40 -0.15 -2.26
CA GLU A 402 23.56 0.17 -3.11
C GLU A 402 23.24 0.02 -4.61
N GLU A 403 22.41 -0.96 -4.99
CA GLU A 403 21.89 -1.07 -6.36
C GLU A 403 21.06 0.17 -6.74
N LEU A 404 20.19 0.66 -5.84
CA LEU A 404 19.43 1.90 -6.04
C LEU A 404 20.38 3.07 -6.33
N LYS A 405 21.40 3.26 -5.49
CA LYS A 405 22.39 4.34 -5.66
C LYS A 405 23.09 4.24 -7.01
N GLN A 406 23.58 3.06 -7.38
CA GLN A 406 24.26 2.85 -8.66
C GLN A 406 23.35 3.15 -9.85
N ARG A 407 22.09 2.69 -9.82
CA ARG A 407 21.12 2.98 -10.89
C ARG A 407 20.84 4.48 -10.98
N LEU A 408 20.58 5.14 -9.85
CA LEU A 408 20.31 6.58 -9.81
C LEU A 408 21.52 7.41 -10.27
N GLU A 409 22.76 7.01 -9.93
CA GLU A 409 23.98 7.68 -10.39
C GLU A 409 24.27 7.46 -11.88
N SER A 410 23.65 6.46 -12.52
CA SER A 410 23.79 6.20 -13.95
C SER A 410 22.81 7.01 -14.82
N LEU A 411 21.66 7.40 -14.28
CA LEU A 411 20.63 8.20 -14.97
C LEU A 411 21.08 9.61 -15.44
N PRO A 412 21.86 10.39 -14.66
CA PRO A 412 22.24 11.73 -15.10
C PRO A 412 23.25 11.70 -16.25
N THR A 413 23.05 12.61 -17.19
CA THR A 413 23.94 12.84 -18.33
C THR A 413 25.31 13.33 -17.89
N GLN A 414 26.33 13.17 -18.74
CA GLN A 414 27.67 13.65 -18.45
C GLN A 414 27.71 15.17 -18.20
N ALA A 415 26.89 15.95 -18.91
CA ALA A 415 26.74 17.38 -18.67
C ALA A 415 26.14 17.70 -17.29
N GLN A 416 25.10 16.97 -16.87
CA GLN A 416 24.53 17.10 -15.51
C GLN A 416 25.56 16.72 -14.43
N LYS A 417 26.34 15.65 -14.64
CA LYS A 417 27.42 15.24 -13.73
C LYS A 417 28.51 16.31 -13.60
N GLN A 418 28.94 16.91 -14.71
CA GLN A 418 29.91 18.00 -14.72
C GLN A 418 29.38 19.26 -14.02
N ARG A 419 28.11 19.62 -14.29
CA ARG A 419 27.45 20.77 -13.64
C ARG A 419 27.32 20.58 -12.13
N ALA A 420 26.96 19.38 -11.68
CA ALA A 420 26.87 19.04 -10.27
C ALA A 420 28.24 19.10 -9.57
N GLY A 421 29.31 18.66 -10.23
CA GLY A 421 30.68 18.75 -9.70
C GLY A 421 31.26 20.17 -9.67
N ALA A 422 30.82 21.03 -10.58
CA ALA A 422 31.26 22.43 -10.65
C ALA A 422 30.52 23.35 -9.67
N ARG A 423 29.41 22.92 -9.07
CA ARG A 423 28.67 23.72 -8.10
C ARG A 423 29.40 23.68 -6.75
N PRO A 424 30.07 24.77 -6.30
CA PRO A 424 30.73 24.77 -5.01
C PRO A 424 29.69 24.52 -3.92
N PRO A 425 30.04 23.77 -2.85
CA PRO A 425 29.11 23.46 -1.77
C PRO A 425 28.58 24.78 -1.21
N ALA A 426 27.26 24.97 -1.26
CA ALA A 426 26.62 26.14 -0.67
C ALA A 426 26.99 26.16 0.81
N LYS A 427 27.70 27.21 1.25
CA LYS A 427 28.02 27.42 2.67
C LYS A 427 26.69 27.51 3.42
N LYS A 428 26.40 26.48 4.23
CA LYS A 428 25.26 26.44 5.14
C LYS A 428 25.49 27.37 6.32
#